data_AF-A0A943QKS3-F1
#
_entry.id   AF-A0A943QKS3-F1
#
_cell.length_a   1.000
_cell.length_b   1.000
_cell.length_c   1.000
_cell.angle_alpha   90.00
_cell.angle_beta   90.00
_cell.angle_gamma   90.00
#
_symmetry.space_group_name_H-M   'P 1'
#
loop_
_entity.id
_entity.type
_entity.pdbx_description
1 polymer ?
#
loop_
_entity_poly.entity_id
_entity_poly.type
_entity_poly.pdbx_seq_one_letter_code
_entity_poly.pdbx_strand_id
1 'polypeptide(L)'
;MSPIFTKDRHRNLEQIQYTTKRGRKLYKDKIIASLIASGTIVTVELGILFFIYLTRENTVEVFYNSSINSWLTFGFRWFDLTFKEYIFVVIALVYILSISVSLFIAFILRKCNRYITLTGISLLLTLVFFKLVTAETLIWGGVFSIYTPKFLIIGFLVTMTIIGIILVLIQNRNEKKRSILN
;
A
#
# COMPACT_ATOMS: atom_id res chain seq x y z
N MET A 1 12.35 0.33 4.73
CA MET A 1 12.41 1.39 3.69
C MET A 1 13.33 2.56 4.05
N SER A 2 13.54 2.85 5.34
CA SER A 2 14.27 4.03 5.82
C SER A 2 15.75 4.22 5.41
N PRO A 3 16.65 3.21 5.41
CA PRO A 3 18.09 3.53 5.39
C PRO A 3 18.67 3.89 4.02
N ILE A 4 18.02 3.48 2.92
CA ILE A 4 18.54 3.70 1.56
C ILE A 4 18.37 5.16 1.14
N PHE A 5 17.30 5.84 1.60
CA PHE A 5 17.07 7.25 1.28
C PHE A 5 17.96 8.21 2.11
N THR A 6 18.38 7.81 3.31
CA THR A 6 19.11 8.70 4.24
C THR A 6 20.62 8.70 4.01
N LYS A 7 21.21 7.60 3.49
CA LYS A 7 22.67 7.51 3.31
C LYS A 7 23.21 8.47 2.24
N ASP A 8 22.39 8.81 1.25
CA ASP A 8 22.79 9.66 0.11
C ASP A 8 22.72 11.16 0.42
N ARG A 9 21.79 11.58 1.31
CA ARG A 9 21.54 13.00 1.62
C ARG A 9 22.47 13.55 2.71
N HIS A 10 22.99 12.68 3.59
CA HIS A 10 23.96 13.06 4.63
C HIS A 10 25.31 13.57 4.10
N ARG A 11 25.58 13.40 2.79
CA ARG A 11 26.83 13.81 2.12
C ARG A 11 26.68 15.02 1.17
N ASN A 12 25.56 15.76 1.19
CA ASN A 12 25.32 16.88 0.25
C ASN A 12 25.47 16.49 -1.24
N LEU A 13 25.26 15.22 -1.60
CA LEU A 13 25.39 14.73 -2.97
C LEU A 13 24.20 15.11 -3.86
N GLU A 14 23.12 15.67 -3.28
CA GLU A 14 21.93 16.08 -4.02
C GLU A 14 22.25 17.16 -5.06
N GLN A 15 23.08 18.15 -4.71
CA GLN A 15 23.48 19.20 -5.67
C GLN A 15 24.31 18.66 -6.84
N ILE A 16 25.06 17.56 -6.64
CA ILE A 16 25.93 16.94 -7.67
C ILE A 16 25.14 15.91 -8.50
N GLN A 17 24.10 15.29 -7.94
CA GLN A 17 23.20 14.41 -8.69
C GLN A 17 22.29 15.20 -9.64
N TYR A 18 21.98 16.48 -9.34
CA TYR A 18 21.16 17.34 -10.22
C TYR A 18 21.92 17.89 -11.44
N THR A 19 23.25 17.89 -11.45
CA THR A 19 24.06 18.37 -12.60
C THR A 19 24.26 17.30 -13.68
N THR A 20 23.93 16.03 -13.39
CA THR A 20 24.16 14.91 -14.32
C THR A 20 22.86 14.25 -14.79
N LYS A 21 22.78 13.87 -16.07
CA LYS A 21 21.65 13.14 -16.68
C LYS A 21 21.23 11.88 -15.89
N ARG A 22 22.13 11.33 -15.05
CA ARG A 22 21.92 10.16 -14.18
C ARG A 22 21.00 10.44 -12.98
N GLY A 23 20.96 11.66 -12.43
CA GLY A 23 20.04 12.03 -11.34
C GLY A 23 18.56 11.96 -11.72
N ARG A 24 18.23 12.21 -13.00
CA ARG A 24 16.86 12.10 -13.55
C ARG A 24 16.33 10.66 -13.59
N LYS A 25 17.22 9.68 -13.77
CA LYS A 25 16.88 8.25 -13.75
C LYS A 25 16.80 7.73 -12.30
N LEU A 26 17.66 8.26 -11.43
CA LEU A 26 17.73 7.93 -10.01
C LEU A 26 16.39 8.13 -9.27
N TYR A 27 15.61 9.18 -9.58
CA TYR A 27 14.31 9.37 -8.95
C TYR A 27 13.29 8.29 -9.34
N LYS A 28 13.24 7.90 -10.63
CA LYS A 28 12.42 6.77 -11.08
C LYS A 28 12.89 5.45 -10.46
N ASP A 29 14.20 5.24 -10.40
CA ASP A 29 14.79 4.04 -9.82
C ASP A 29 14.49 3.95 -8.31
N LYS A 30 14.46 5.08 -7.60
CA LYS A 30 14.05 5.16 -6.18
C LYS A 30 12.59 4.77 -5.97
N ILE A 31 11.69 5.18 -6.87
CA ILE A 31 10.26 4.80 -6.81
C ILE A 31 10.05 3.32 -7.14
N ILE A 32 10.76 2.80 -8.15
CA ILE A 32 10.69 1.38 -8.50
C ILE A 32 11.24 0.54 -7.35
N ALA A 33 12.38 0.94 -6.78
CA ALA A 33 12.96 0.28 -5.61
C ALA A 33 12.02 0.33 -4.40
N SER A 34 11.31 1.45 -4.17
CA SER A 34 10.33 1.52 -3.09
C SER A 34 9.12 0.63 -3.34
N LEU A 35 8.60 0.56 -4.56
CA LEU A 35 7.49 -0.34 -4.90
C LEU A 35 7.89 -1.80 -4.73
N ILE A 36 9.08 -2.20 -5.21
CA ILE A 36 9.59 -3.57 -5.05
C ILE A 36 9.76 -3.90 -3.57
N ALA A 37 10.41 -3.03 -2.79
CA ALA A 37 10.61 -3.26 -1.37
C ALA A 37 9.30 -3.34 -0.58
N SER A 38 8.30 -2.53 -0.92
CA SER A 38 6.95 -2.59 -0.35
C SER A 38 6.26 -3.93 -0.68
N GLY A 39 6.34 -4.37 -1.94
CA GLY A 39 5.79 -5.67 -2.35
C GLY A 39 6.45 -6.84 -1.62
N THR A 40 7.78 -6.84 -1.50
CA THR A 40 8.53 -7.87 -0.77
C THR A 40 8.13 -7.93 0.70
N ILE A 41 8.04 -6.77 1.37
CA ILE A 41 7.64 -6.71 2.79
C ILE A 41 6.23 -7.28 2.98
N VAL A 42 5.26 -6.89 2.14
CA VAL A 42 3.90 -7.43 2.21
C VAL A 42 3.89 -8.94 1.97
N THR A 43 4.68 -9.42 1.01
CA THR A 43 4.77 -10.86 0.72
C THR A 43 5.30 -11.64 1.93
N VAL A 44 6.33 -11.09 2.58
CA VAL A 44 6.92 -11.71 3.79
C VAL A 44 5.94 -11.68 4.95
N GLU A 45 5.27 -10.55 5.20
CA GLU A 45 4.27 -10.42 6.26
C GLU A 45 3.10 -11.39 6.06
N LEU A 46 2.53 -11.44 4.86
CA LEU A 46 1.48 -12.40 4.52
C LEU A 46 2.00 -13.84 4.64
N GLY A 47 3.22 -14.11 4.19
CA GLY A 47 3.85 -15.44 4.31
C GLY A 47 3.97 -15.89 5.76
N ILE A 48 4.40 -15.01 6.67
CA ILE A 48 4.48 -15.29 8.11
C ILE A 48 3.08 -15.53 8.70
N LEU A 49 2.11 -14.67 8.35
CA LEU A 49 0.74 -14.81 8.84
C LEU A 49 0.10 -16.13 8.35
N PHE A 50 0.27 -16.48 7.08
CA PHE A 50 -0.20 -17.75 6.54
C PHE A 50 0.55 -18.94 7.13
N PHE A 51 1.85 -18.82 7.38
CA PHE A 51 2.62 -19.86 8.06
C PHE A 51 2.05 -20.14 9.45
N ILE A 52 1.85 -19.10 10.27
CA ILE A 52 1.22 -19.24 11.60
C ILE A 52 -0.19 -19.82 11.48
N TYR A 53 -0.95 -19.38 10.47
CA TYR A 53 -2.32 -19.82 10.23
C TYR A 53 -2.42 -21.30 9.84
N LEU A 54 -1.51 -21.79 9.00
CA LEU A 54 -1.48 -23.17 8.52
C LEU A 54 -0.82 -24.14 9.52
N THR A 55 0.11 -23.66 10.35
CA THR A 55 0.81 -24.49 11.35
C THR A 55 -0.06 -24.76 12.59
N ARG A 56 -1.24 -24.13 12.68
CA ARG A 56 -2.17 -24.35 13.79
C ARG A 56 -2.84 -25.71 13.65
N GLU A 57 -2.80 -26.51 14.72
CA GLU A 57 -3.52 -27.78 14.82
C GLU A 57 -5.04 -27.54 14.83
N ASN A 58 -5.65 -27.43 13.64
CA ASN A 58 -7.04 -27.75 13.28
C ASN A 58 -7.38 -27.20 11.89
N THR A 59 -7.24 -28.08 10.89
CA THR A 59 -7.98 -28.24 9.62
C THR A 59 -8.77 -27.05 9.04
N VAL A 60 -8.18 -25.88 8.91
CA VAL A 60 -8.81 -24.76 8.19
C VAL A 60 -9.18 -25.16 6.75
N GLU A 61 -8.40 -26.05 6.15
CA GLU A 61 -8.62 -26.61 4.82
C GLU A 61 -10.03 -27.18 4.62
N VAL A 62 -10.65 -27.72 5.68
CA VAL A 62 -12.02 -28.27 5.65
C VAL A 62 -13.05 -27.18 5.33
N PHE A 63 -12.76 -25.91 5.63
CA PHE A 63 -13.64 -24.78 5.38
C PHE A 63 -13.39 -24.07 4.05
N TYR A 64 -12.37 -24.46 3.27
CA TYR A 64 -11.99 -23.75 2.04
C TYR A 64 -13.09 -23.67 0.99
N ASN A 65 -13.90 -24.73 0.87
CA ASN A 65 -15.03 -24.79 -0.05
C ASN A 65 -16.35 -24.34 0.61
N SER A 66 -16.36 -23.99 1.89
CA SER A 66 -17.55 -23.48 2.56
C SER A 66 -17.85 -22.06 2.09
N SER A 67 -19.13 -21.74 1.89
CA SER A 67 -19.56 -20.35 1.68
C SER A 67 -19.32 -19.56 2.96
N ILE A 68 -18.94 -18.31 2.78
CA ILE A 68 -18.72 -17.37 3.88
C ILE A 68 -20.05 -16.79 4.35
N ASN A 69 -21.08 -16.86 3.51
CA ASN A 69 -22.43 -16.49 3.88
C ASN A 69 -23.06 -17.64 4.69
N SER A 70 -23.45 -17.33 5.92
CA SER A 70 -24.20 -18.23 6.79
C SER A 70 -25.43 -17.50 7.31
N TRP A 71 -26.47 -18.25 7.65
CA TRP A 71 -27.62 -17.69 8.37
C TRP A 71 -27.16 -17.07 9.70
N LEU A 72 -26.23 -17.73 10.40
CA LEU A 72 -25.72 -17.29 11.70
C LEU A 72 -24.71 -16.13 11.63
N THR A 73 -24.26 -15.72 10.44
CA THR A 73 -23.38 -14.55 10.33
C THR A 73 -24.17 -13.26 10.44
N PHE A 74 -23.74 -12.36 11.33
CA PHE A 74 -24.22 -10.98 11.41
C PHE A 74 -23.81 -10.22 10.13
N GLY A 75 -24.64 -10.30 9.10
CA GLY A 75 -24.45 -9.58 7.85
C GLY A 75 -24.31 -10.52 6.65
N PHE A 76 -25.29 -10.43 5.76
CA PHE A 76 -25.19 -10.99 4.41
C PHE A 76 -24.14 -10.25 3.61
N ARG A 77 -23.45 -10.94 2.70
CA ARG A 77 -22.53 -10.34 1.73
C ARG A 77 -23.15 -10.29 0.34
N TRP A 78 -22.72 -9.29 -0.44
CA TRP A 78 -23.16 -9.11 -1.83
C TRP A 78 -22.79 -10.26 -2.76
N PHE A 79 -21.71 -10.98 -2.43
CA PHE A 79 -21.20 -12.08 -3.25
C PHE A 79 -21.20 -13.37 -2.44
N ASP A 80 -21.60 -14.45 -3.09
CA ASP A 80 -21.52 -15.80 -2.54
C ASP A 80 -20.16 -16.40 -2.87
N LEU A 81 -19.14 -15.95 -2.13
CA LEU A 81 -17.77 -16.42 -2.28
C LEU A 81 -17.53 -17.61 -1.36
N THR A 82 -16.75 -18.57 -1.85
CA THR A 82 -16.14 -19.59 -1.00
C THR A 82 -15.05 -18.98 -0.12
N PHE A 83 -14.76 -19.59 1.03
CA PHE A 83 -13.77 -19.09 1.97
C PHE A 83 -12.39 -18.87 1.32
N LYS A 84 -11.95 -19.80 0.45
CA LYS A 84 -10.70 -19.65 -0.31
C LYS A 84 -10.71 -18.43 -1.24
N GLU A 85 -11.82 -18.17 -1.94
CA GLU A 85 -11.92 -17.06 -2.89
C GLU A 85 -11.84 -15.71 -2.17
N TYR A 86 -12.45 -15.62 -1.00
CA TYR A 86 -12.35 -14.41 -0.17
C TYR A 86 -10.96 -14.18 0.38
N ILE A 87 -10.23 -15.23 0.77
CA ILE A 87 -8.82 -15.09 1.15
C ILE A 87 -8.04 -14.45 0.00
N PHE A 88 -8.20 -14.93 -1.24
CA PHE A 88 -7.54 -14.33 -2.41
C PHE A 88 -7.95 -12.88 -2.65
N VAL A 89 -9.23 -12.54 -2.50
CA VAL A 89 -9.70 -11.15 -2.61
C VAL A 89 -9.05 -10.27 -1.55
N VAL A 90 -9.02 -10.71 -0.29
CA VAL A 90 -8.40 -9.94 0.82
C VAL A 90 -6.91 -9.75 0.57
N ILE A 91 -6.19 -10.79 0.12
CA ILE A 91 -4.77 -10.66 -0.28
C ILE A 91 -4.61 -9.59 -1.35
N ALA A 92 -5.43 -9.63 -2.41
CA ALA A 92 -5.36 -8.64 -3.49
C ALA A 92 -5.60 -7.20 -2.97
N LEU A 93 -6.58 -7.02 -2.09
CA LEU A 93 -6.86 -5.72 -1.46
C LEU A 93 -5.68 -5.21 -0.62
N VAL A 94 -5.01 -6.09 0.13
CA VAL A 94 -3.83 -5.74 0.94
C VAL A 94 -2.67 -5.28 0.04
N TYR A 95 -2.44 -5.94 -1.10
CA TYR A 95 -1.43 -5.49 -2.07
C TYR A 95 -1.75 -4.12 -2.64
N ILE A 96 -3.00 -3.88 -3.07
CA ILE A 96 -3.43 -2.60 -3.62
C ILE A 96 -3.28 -1.48 -2.57
N LEU A 97 -3.66 -1.76 -1.32
CA LEU A 97 -3.50 -0.82 -0.22
C LEU A 97 -2.03 -0.47 0.02
N SER A 98 -1.15 -1.46 0.08
CA SER A 98 0.29 -1.25 0.30
C SER A 98 0.93 -0.43 -0.82
N ILE A 99 0.62 -0.76 -2.08
CA ILE A 99 1.09 0.01 -3.24
C ILE A 99 0.61 1.47 -3.16
N SER A 100 -0.67 1.67 -2.82
CA SER A 100 -1.25 3.01 -2.70
C SER A 100 -0.52 3.83 -1.64
N VAL A 101 -0.35 3.28 -0.43
CA VAL A 101 0.37 3.95 0.66
C VAL A 101 1.82 4.24 0.28
N SER A 102 2.50 3.30 -0.37
CA SER A 102 3.88 3.47 -0.86
C SER A 102 4.02 4.65 -1.83
N LEU A 103 3.06 4.83 -2.75
CA LEU A 103 3.03 5.97 -3.67
C LEU A 103 2.86 7.32 -2.94
N PHE A 104 1.98 7.39 -1.93
CA PHE A 104 1.82 8.62 -1.14
C PHE A 104 3.07 8.93 -0.30
N ILE A 105 3.70 7.91 0.29
CA ILE A 105 4.97 8.07 1.01
C ILE A 105 6.07 8.56 0.07
N ALA A 106 6.18 8.00 -1.13
CA ALA A 106 7.14 8.44 -2.16
C ALA A 106 6.94 9.91 -2.54
N PHE A 107 5.69 10.38 -2.59
CA PHE A 107 5.39 11.78 -2.84
C PHE A 107 5.83 12.70 -1.69
N ILE A 108 5.54 12.33 -0.44
CA ILE A 108 5.87 13.10 0.78
C ILE A 108 7.38 13.15 1.01
N LEU A 109 8.09 12.05 0.73
CA LEU A 109 9.54 11.89 0.82
C LEU A 109 10.31 13.07 0.21
N ARG A 110 9.81 13.63 -0.90
CA ARG A 110 10.47 14.75 -1.57
C ARG A 110 10.29 16.09 -0.86
N LYS A 111 9.18 16.29 -0.15
CA LYS A 111 8.88 17.57 0.53
C LYS A 111 9.56 17.68 1.89
N CYS A 112 9.88 16.56 2.53
CA CYS A 112 10.51 16.55 3.85
C CYS A 112 12.04 16.51 3.75
N ASN A 113 12.70 17.49 4.33
CA ASN A 113 14.18 17.57 4.37
C ASN A 113 14.78 16.78 5.55
N ARG A 114 13.99 16.45 6.58
CA ARG A 114 14.45 15.78 7.80
C ARG A 114 13.88 14.35 7.92
N TYR A 115 14.75 13.39 8.23
CA TYR A 115 14.41 11.97 8.36
C TYR A 115 13.40 11.69 9.49
N ILE A 116 13.53 12.35 10.64
CA ILE A 116 12.64 12.16 11.79
C ILE A 116 11.21 12.64 11.48
N THR A 117 11.09 13.78 10.79
CA THR A 117 9.76 14.30 10.37
C THR A 117 9.12 13.39 9.33
N LEU A 118 9.93 12.78 8.48
CA LEU A 118 9.46 11.85 7.46
C LEU A 118 8.88 10.58 8.08
N THR A 119 9.61 9.95 9.01
CA THR A 119 9.13 8.72 9.68
C THR A 119 7.84 9.00 10.46
N GLY A 120 7.76 10.16 11.13
CA GLY A 120 6.55 10.60 11.82
C GLY A 120 5.36 10.78 10.89
N ILE A 121 5.55 11.49 9.76
CA ILE A 121 4.46 11.70 8.78
C ILE A 121 4.05 10.39 8.12
N SER A 122 4.99 9.49 7.78
CA SER A 122 4.64 8.20 7.19
C SER A 122 3.82 7.31 8.14
N LEU A 123 4.12 7.35 9.44
CA LEU A 123 3.35 6.65 10.47
C LEU A 123 1.93 7.23 10.60
N LEU A 124 1.82 8.56 10.72
CA LEU A 124 0.51 9.24 10.80
C LEU A 124 -0.33 8.97 9.55
N LEU A 125 0.28 9.03 8.38
CA LEU A 125 -0.38 8.73 7.11
C LEU A 125 -0.91 7.30 7.12
N THR A 126 -0.07 6.32 7.49
CA THR A 126 -0.47 4.90 7.55
C THR A 126 -1.63 4.68 8.53
N LEU A 127 -1.61 5.33 9.69
CA LEU A 127 -2.70 5.26 10.67
C LEU A 127 -4.00 5.88 10.14
N VAL A 128 -3.93 7.01 9.43
CA VAL A 128 -5.10 7.64 8.81
C VAL A 128 -5.69 6.73 7.72
N PHE A 129 -4.85 6.18 6.85
CA PHE A 129 -5.30 5.23 5.82
C PHE A 129 -5.89 3.96 6.43
N PHE A 130 -5.26 3.42 7.47
CA PHE A 130 -5.78 2.27 8.19
C PHE A 130 -7.14 2.58 8.84
N LYS A 131 -7.30 3.75 9.46
CA LYS A 131 -8.59 4.15 10.03
C LYS A 131 -9.67 4.30 8.95
N LEU A 132 -9.35 4.92 7.83
CA LEU A 132 -10.30 5.14 6.72
C LEU A 132 -10.74 3.84 6.04
N VAL A 133 -9.84 2.87 5.90
CA VAL A 133 -10.13 1.60 5.22
C VAL A 133 -10.71 0.56 6.17
N THR A 134 -10.31 0.55 7.44
CA THR A 134 -10.50 -0.61 8.32
C THR A 134 -11.51 -0.38 9.46
N ALA A 135 -11.68 0.85 9.96
CA ALA A 135 -12.32 1.09 11.27
C ALA A 135 -13.81 0.72 11.35
N GLU A 136 -14.58 0.85 10.26
CA GLU A 136 -16.02 0.56 10.29
C GLU A 136 -16.48 -0.45 9.23
N THR A 137 -15.87 -0.45 8.05
CA THR A 137 -16.32 -1.29 6.93
C THR A 137 -15.75 -2.71 6.98
N LEU A 138 -14.51 -2.89 7.43
CA LEU A 138 -13.82 -4.19 7.39
C LEU A 138 -13.97 -5.00 8.69
N ILE A 139 -13.81 -4.35 9.86
CA ILE A 139 -13.80 -5.05 11.15
C ILE A 139 -15.21 -5.49 11.58
N TRP A 140 -16.22 -4.66 11.35
CA TRP A 140 -17.59 -4.93 11.81
C TRP A 140 -18.47 -5.62 10.77
N GLY A 141 -18.29 -5.30 9.47
CA GLY A 141 -19.12 -5.85 8.38
C GLY A 141 -18.42 -6.85 7.46
N GLY A 142 -17.09 -6.91 7.47
CA GLY A 142 -16.30 -7.64 6.48
C GLY A 142 -16.35 -7.04 5.07
N VAL A 143 -15.47 -7.49 4.17
CA VAL A 143 -15.51 -7.07 2.77
C VAL A 143 -16.83 -7.53 2.15
N PHE A 144 -17.50 -6.65 1.40
CA PHE A 144 -18.77 -6.90 0.69
C PHE A 144 -20.02 -7.07 1.55
N SER A 145 -20.06 -6.49 2.76
CA SER A 145 -21.30 -6.43 3.55
C SER A 145 -22.45 -5.73 2.79
N ILE A 146 -23.68 -6.24 2.90
CA ILE A 146 -24.88 -5.59 2.33
C ILE A 146 -25.13 -4.19 2.90
N TYR A 147 -24.70 -3.93 4.14
CA TYR A 147 -24.79 -2.60 4.76
C TYR A 147 -23.89 -1.56 4.10
N THR A 148 -22.92 -2.01 3.29
CA THR A 148 -22.02 -1.13 2.54
C THR A 148 -22.28 -1.25 1.04
N PRO A 149 -22.10 -0.17 0.26
CA PRO A 149 -22.19 -0.27 -1.20
C PRO A 149 -21.20 -1.29 -1.76
N LYS A 150 -21.68 -2.11 -2.70
CA LYS A 150 -21.00 -3.30 -3.25
C LYS A 150 -19.52 -3.09 -3.62
N PHE A 151 -19.17 -1.93 -4.18
CA PHE A 151 -17.82 -1.62 -4.66
C PHE A 151 -17.14 -0.48 -3.89
N LEU A 152 -17.62 -0.11 -2.70
CA LEU A 152 -17.07 1.03 -1.96
C LEU A 152 -15.56 0.88 -1.67
N ILE A 153 -15.17 -0.23 -1.06
CA ILE A 153 -13.77 -0.47 -0.67
C ILE A 153 -12.87 -0.55 -1.90
N ILE A 154 -13.28 -1.32 -2.91
CA ILE A 154 -12.52 -1.48 -4.16
C ILE A 154 -12.40 -0.13 -4.87
N GLY A 155 -13.50 0.60 -5.03
CA GLY A 155 -13.50 1.91 -5.67
C GLY A 155 -12.62 2.91 -4.93
N PHE A 156 -12.67 2.93 -3.60
CA PHE A 156 -11.81 3.79 -2.78
C PHE A 156 -10.33 3.46 -2.96
N LEU A 157 -9.96 2.17 -2.92
CA LEU A 157 -8.57 1.76 -3.13
C LEU A 157 -8.08 2.10 -4.55
N VAL A 158 -8.87 1.80 -5.58
CA VAL A 158 -8.52 2.08 -6.98
C VAL A 158 -8.35 3.59 -7.21
N THR A 159 -9.28 4.41 -6.73
CA THR A 159 -9.17 5.87 -6.82
C THR A 159 -7.94 6.39 -6.09
N MET A 160 -7.63 5.86 -4.91
CA MET A 160 -6.40 6.20 -4.17
C MET A 160 -5.13 5.81 -4.93
N THR A 161 -5.08 4.63 -5.54
CA THR A 161 -3.93 4.22 -6.35
C THR A 161 -3.75 5.15 -7.55
N ILE A 162 -4.84 5.49 -8.25
CA ILE A 162 -4.82 6.41 -9.40
C ILE A 162 -4.30 7.78 -8.98
N ILE A 163 -4.80 8.33 -7.87
CA ILE A 163 -4.35 9.61 -7.33
C ILE A 163 -2.85 9.54 -6.98
N GLY A 164 -2.40 8.47 -6.32
CA GLY A 164 -0.99 8.25 -5.99
C GLY A 164 -0.09 8.24 -7.23
N ILE A 165 -0.51 7.55 -8.30
CA ILE A 165 0.20 7.51 -9.58
C ILE A 165 0.26 8.91 -10.20
N ILE A 166 -0.87 9.63 -10.26
CA ILE A 166 -0.94 10.99 -10.81
C ILE A 166 0.01 11.92 -10.07
N LEU A 167 0.03 11.89 -8.72
CA LEU A 167 0.92 12.71 -7.91
C LEU A 167 2.40 12.45 -8.22
N VAL A 168 2.78 11.17 -8.32
CA VAL A 168 4.14 10.77 -8.71
C VAL A 168 4.49 11.22 -10.13
N LEU A 169 3.56 11.12 -11.09
CA LEU A 169 3.77 11.57 -12.47
C LEU A 169 3.94 13.09 -12.56
N ILE A 170 3.11 13.86 -11.84
CA ILE A 170 3.24 15.33 -11.73
C ILE A 170 4.60 15.68 -11.13
N GLN A 171 5.01 14.97 -10.08
CA GLN A 171 6.29 15.18 -9.41
C GLN A 171 7.48 14.97 -10.37
N ASN A 172 7.43 13.90 -11.17
CA ASN A 172 8.41 13.60 -12.21
C ASN A 172 8.42 14.67 -13.34
N ARG A 173 7.26 15.16 -13.76
CA ARG A 173 7.16 16.26 -14.75
C ARG A 173 7.79 17.55 -14.22
N ASN A 174 7.56 17.88 -12.96
CA ASN A 174 8.12 19.07 -12.33
C ASN A 174 9.66 18.99 -12.19
N GLU A 175 10.22 17.79 -12.03
CA GLU A 175 11.69 17.59 -12.04
C GLU A 175 12.29 17.83 -13.42
N LYS A 176 11.63 17.35 -14.47
CA LYS A 176 12.08 17.61 -15.85
C LYS A 176 12.10 19.11 -16.15
N LYS A 177 11.10 19.88 -15.71
CA LYS A 177 11.03 21.33 -15.94
C LYS A 177 12.14 22.09 -15.21
N ARG A 178 12.40 21.78 -13.94
CA ARG A 178 13.46 22.45 -13.15
C ARG A 178 14.87 22.18 -13.68
N SER A 179 15.09 21.04 -14.34
CA SER A 179 16.37 20.69 -14.97
C SER A 179 16.65 21.40 -16.31
N ILE A 180 15.66 22.07 -16.91
CA ILE A 180 15.83 22.81 -18.18
C ILE A 180 16.09 24.30 -17.91
N LEU A 181 15.66 24.79 -16.73
CA LEU A 181 15.82 26.18 -16.28
C LEU A 181 17.12 26.45 -15.52
N ASN A 182 17.85 25.40 -15.11
CA ASN A 182 19.21 25.44 -14.57
C ASN A 182 20.18 24.93 -15.63
#